data_AF-A0A1V6HM79-F1
#
_entry.id   AF-A0A1V6HM79-F1
#
_cell.length_a   1.000
_cell.length_b   1.000
_cell.length_c   1.000
_cell.angle_alpha   90.00
_cell.angle_beta   90.00
_cell.angle_gamma   90.00
#
_symmetry.space_group_name_H-M   'P 1'
#
loop_
_entity.id
_entity.type
_entity.pdbx_description
1 polymer ?
#
loop_
_entity_poly.entity_id
_entity_poly.type
_entity_poly.pdbx_seq_one_letter_code
_entity_poly.pdbx_strand_id
1 'polypeptide(L)'
;MNKRSFVPWLILLVFIFKPALGGQMDSNQASQDPVNSELLPSLLQAAGYTPDPSFKAYIIAFERKPDGKTVQHRFDYKGTSLDRDNWWPASMVKLYAAVAALEVLHAEKFSTKASITFHYKDGDVTQTITKLVRQAITPSNNTAFDRLVEIVGFDAMNQWFQRKGIKDTVFLRSYTRRVVDETTNLSTPRESSALTVTEGAKTWKVPARKGDDKVWHCPNQGNCTTLQNLAEILRRVMMHEQIPENQRLKLGRTEIELLRSALSGKRTRGLGVVNGLKAGFEPHVIKCFNKPGYAYQWFSDHVFVSCQDCEGPVKEWIVAMAGHGGRDVLDEGAKIIGQILVSGSLMDERGSSGGGRTATGGQGQ
;
A
#
# COMPACT_ATOMS: atom_id res chain seq x y z
N MET A 1 -50.43 20.04 -60.39
CA MET A 1 -49.16 19.33 -60.68
C MET A 1 -48.04 20.00 -59.91
N ASN A 2 -47.41 19.25 -59.01
CA ASN A 2 -46.36 19.69 -58.08
C ASN A 2 -45.04 20.01 -58.76
N LYS A 3 -44.34 21.06 -58.31
CA LYS A 3 -42.87 21.06 -58.15
C LYS A 3 -42.51 21.77 -56.84
N ARG A 4 -42.11 20.98 -55.84
CA ARG A 4 -41.45 21.46 -54.60
C ARG A 4 -39.94 21.43 -54.82
N SER A 5 -39.29 22.55 -54.53
CA SER A 5 -37.84 22.68 -54.44
C SER A 5 -37.36 22.20 -53.07
N PHE A 6 -36.27 21.44 -53.07
CA PHE A 6 -35.63 20.83 -51.90
C PHE A 6 -34.68 21.84 -51.24
N VAL A 7 -34.79 22.03 -49.92
CA VAL A 7 -33.77 22.67 -49.08
C VAL A 7 -33.23 21.61 -48.14
N PRO A 8 -31.91 21.32 -48.12
CA PRO A 8 -31.36 20.35 -47.18
C PRO A 8 -31.19 20.99 -45.80
N TRP A 9 -31.76 20.35 -44.79
CA TRP A 9 -31.53 20.66 -43.40
C TRP A 9 -30.15 20.16 -42.96
N LEU A 10 -29.37 21.05 -42.36
CA LEU A 10 -28.14 20.77 -41.64
C LEU A 10 -28.50 20.04 -40.33
N ILE A 11 -28.16 18.75 -40.21
CA ILE A 11 -28.29 18.01 -38.94
C ILE A 11 -27.03 18.26 -38.11
N LEU A 12 -27.18 19.04 -37.05
CA LEU A 12 -26.18 19.21 -35.99
C LEU A 12 -26.20 17.94 -35.11
N LEU A 13 -25.24 17.04 -35.28
CA LEU A 13 -25.03 15.89 -34.39
C LEU A 13 -24.41 16.37 -33.07
N VAL A 14 -25.26 16.65 -32.09
CA VAL A 14 -24.86 16.79 -30.69
C VAL A 14 -24.57 15.39 -30.14
N PHE A 15 -23.30 15.07 -29.91
CA PHE A 15 -22.90 13.88 -29.17
C PHE A 15 -23.26 14.07 -27.69
N ILE A 16 -24.49 13.70 -27.32
CA ILE A 16 -24.87 13.49 -25.93
C ILE A 16 -24.26 12.15 -25.50
N PHE A 17 -23.17 12.21 -24.72
CA PHE A 17 -22.66 11.06 -23.98
C PHE A 17 -23.75 10.60 -22.99
N LYS A 18 -24.52 9.58 -23.37
CA LYS A 18 -25.27 8.79 -22.40
C LYS A 18 -24.25 7.97 -21.61
N PRO A 19 -24.21 8.05 -20.26
CA PRO A 19 -23.51 7.04 -19.50
C PRO A 19 -24.24 5.73 -19.76
N ALA A 20 -23.53 4.76 -20.33
CA ALA A 20 -23.99 3.39 -20.30
C ALA A 20 -24.20 3.03 -18.84
N LEU A 21 -25.45 2.73 -18.48
CA LEU A 21 -25.82 1.93 -17.31
C LEU A 21 -25.22 0.54 -17.50
N GLY A 22 -23.91 0.46 -17.32
CA GLY A 22 -23.17 -0.79 -17.20
C GLY A 22 -23.28 -1.21 -15.75
N GLY A 23 -23.86 -2.39 -15.53
CA GLY A 23 -24.12 -2.96 -14.23
C GLY A 23 -22.94 -2.79 -13.28
N GLN A 24 -23.26 -2.43 -12.05
CA GLN A 24 -22.37 -2.48 -10.91
C GLN A 24 -21.92 -3.94 -10.74
N MET A 25 -20.84 -4.32 -11.44
CA MET A 25 -20.10 -5.52 -11.11
C MET A 25 -19.50 -5.27 -9.73
N ASP A 26 -20.07 -5.92 -8.72
CA ASP A 26 -19.41 -6.18 -7.44
C ASP A 26 -18.14 -7.00 -7.69
N SER A 27 -17.11 -6.36 -8.22
CA SER A 27 -15.82 -6.95 -8.58
C SER A 27 -14.84 -7.00 -7.41
N ASN A 28 -15.31 -6.77 -6.18
CA ASN A 28 -14.48 -6.69 -4.98
C ASN A 28 -14.83 -7.69 -3.87
N GLN A 29 -15.70 -8.67 -4.13
CA GLN A 29 -15.85 -9.84 -3.25
C GLN A 29 -14.74 -10.89 -3.50
N ALA A 30 -13.51 -10.42 -3.72
CA ALA A 30 -12.36 -11.31 -3.61
C ALA A 30 -12.22 -11.70 -2.14
N SER A 31 -12.51 -12.97 -1.84
CA SER A 31 -12.45 -13.60 -0.51
C SER A 31 -11.37 -12.99 0.37
N GLN A 32 -11.76 -12.09 1.28
CA GLN A 32 -10.91 -11.68 2.37
C GLN A 32 -11.08 -12.79 3.40
N ASP A 33 -10.14 -13.73 3.43
CA ASP A 33 -10.08 -14.69 4.53
C ASP A 33 -10.16 -13.90 5.84
N PRO A 34 -11.03 -14.31 6.78
CA PRO A 34 -11.26 -13.55 8.00
C PRO A 34 -9.94 -13.35 8.74
N VAL A 35 -9.72 -12.13 9.23
CA VAL A 35 -8.53 -11.81 10.02
C VAL A 35 -8.69 -12.44 11.40
N ASN A 36 -7.75 -13.30 11.79
CA ASN A 36 -7.68 -13.85 13.14
C ASN A 36 -7.01 -12.83 14.07
N SER A 37 -7.81 -12.24 14.95
CA SER A 37 -7.37 -11.22 15.90
C SER A 37 -6.93 -11.76 17.27
N GLU A 38 -7.04 -13.06 17.52
CA GLU A 38 -6.82 -13.69 18.84
C GLU A 38 -5.53 -14.51 18.92
N LEU A 39 -5.14 -15.14 17.82
CA LEU A 39 -3.99 -16.06 17.82
C LEU A 39 -2.66 -15.32 18.02
N LEU A 40 -2.42 -14.23 17.29
CA LEU A 40 -1.18 -13.45 17.43
C LEU A 40 -1.02 -12.89 18.86
N PRO A 41 -2.04 -12.25 19.49
CA PRO A 41 -1.94 -11.85 20.89
C PRO A 41 -1.59 -13.00 21.84
N SER A 42 -2.22 -14.16 21.67
CA SER A 42 -1.97 -15.34 22.50
C SER A 42 -0.53 -15.84 22.37
N LEU A 43 0.00 -15.87 21.15
CA LEU A 43 1.38 -16.28 20.89
C LEU A 43 2.41 -15.28 21.43
N LEU A 44 2.14 -13.97 21.31
CA LEU A 44 2.99 -12.93 21.92
C LEU A 44 3.01 -13.07 23.44
N GLN A 45 1.86 -13.29 24.08
CA GLN A 45 1.77 -13.52 25.52
C GLN A 45 2.52 -14.80 25.94
N ALA A 46 2.36 -15.91 25.19
CA ALA A 46 3.07 -17.15 25.45
C ALA A 46 4.59 -17.00 25.33
N ALA A 47 5.06 -16.09 24.47
CA ALA A 47 6.47 -15.71 24.35
C ALA A 47 6.93 -14.73 25.46
N GLY A 48 6.08 -14.39 26.43
CA GLY A 48 6.38 -13.45 27.50
C GLY A 48 6.41 -11.98 27.06
N TYR A 49 5.94 -11.67 25.86
CA TYR A 49 5.91 -10.31 25.33
C TYR A 49 4.59 -9.62 25.65
N THR A 50 4.67 -8.50 26.36
CA THR A 50 3.53 -7.60 26.56
C THR A 50 3.77 -6.34 25.73
N PRO A 51 3.10 -6.17 24.59
CA PRO A 51 3.28 -4.98 23.77
C PRO A 51 2.74 -3.72 24.46
N ASP A 52 3.36 -2.58 24.17
CA ASP A 52 2.84 -1.25 24.55
C ASP A 52 1.40 -1.04 24.02
N PRO A 53 0.53 -0.28 24.71
CA PRO A 53 -0.85 -0.04 24.25
C PRO A 53 -0.98 0.54 22.83
N SER A 54 0.05 1.22 22.33
CA SER A 54 0.09 1.75 20.96
C SER A 54 0.46 0.72 19.90
N PHE A 55 0.92 -0.47 20.29
CA PHE A 55 1.39 -1.51 19.39
C PHE A 55 0.28 -1.98 18.46
N LYS A 56 0.61 -2.06 17.18
CA LYS A 56 -0.24 -2.57 16.12
C LYS A 56 0.55 -3.55 15.27
N ALA A 57 -0.09 -4.63 14.88
CA ALA A 57 0.51 -5.61 13.97
C ALA A 57 -0.54 -6.22 13.04
N TYR A 58 -0.12 -6.49 11.82
CA TYR A 58 -0.88 -7.21 10.81
C TYR A 58 0.06 -8.12 10.03
N ILE A 59 -0.32 -9.39 9.91
CA ILE A 59 0.48 -10.43 9.26
C ILE A 59 -0.35 -11.10 8.17
N ILE A 60 0.26 -11.30 7.02
CA ILE A 60 -0.25 -12.19 5.96
C ILE A 60 0.78 -13.30 5.78
N ALA A 61 0.39 -14.55 6.00
CA ALA A 61 1.17 -15.73 5.67
C ALA A 61 0.71 -16.29 4.33
N PHE A 62 1.65 -16.61 3.44
CA PHE A 62 1.36 -17.18 2.11
C PHE A 62 1.69 -18.68 2.11
N GLU A 63 0.65 -19.51 2.18
CA GLU A 63 0.78 -20.96 2.12
C GLU A 63 0.71 -21.43 0.67
N ARG A 64 1.74 -22.13 0.20
CA ARG A 64 1.73 -22.71 -1.14
C ARG A 64 1.14 -24.13 -1.11
N LYS A 65 0.03 -24.32 -1.80
CA LYS A 65 -0.63 -25.61 -1.94
C LYS A 65 0.05 -26.48 -3.01
N PRO A 66 -0.07 -27.82 -2.94
CA PRO A 66 0.52 -28.73 -3.93
C PRO A 66 0.05 -28.47 -5.37
N ASP A 67 -1.15 -27.93 -5.56
CA ASP A 67 -1.69 -27.55 -6.87
C ASP A 67 -1.10 -26.24 -7.44
N GLY A 68 -0.12 -25.67 -6.74
CA GLY A 68 0.55 -24.43 -7.12
C GLY A 68 -0.18 -23.15 -6.71
N LYS A 69 -1.39 -23.24 -6.14
CA LYS A 69 -2.11 -22.07 -5.63
C LYS A 69 -1.51 -21.57 -4.32
N THR A 70 -1.71 -20.28 -4.06
CA THR A 70 -1.34 -19.65 -2.80
C THR A 70 -2.58 -19.29 -2.01
N VAL A 71 -2.68 -19.83 -0.79
CA VAL A 71 -3.70 -19.46 0.20
C VAL A 71 -3.11 -18.41 1.15
N GLN A 72 -3.92 -17.45 1.56
CA GLN A 72 -3.50 -16.38 2.46
C GLN A 72 -4.11 -16.59 3.84
N HIS A 73 -3.29 -16.52 4.88
CA HIS A 73 -3.75 -16.56 6.26
C HIS A 73 -3.45 -15.21 6.91
N ARG A 74 -4.46 -14.59 7.51
CA ARG A 74 -4.39 -13.20 7.97
C ARG A 74 -4.54 -13.15 9.49
N PHE A 75 -3.62 -12.46 10.15
CA PHE A 75 -3.58 -12.33 11.60
C PHE A 75 -3.35 -10.89 11.97
N ASP A 76 -3.91 -10.46 13.08
CA ASP A 76 -3.61 -9.15 13.63
C ASP A 76 -3.51 -9.15 15.15
N TYR A 77 -3.04 -8.04 15.71
CA TYR A 77 -3.03 -7.86 17.15
C TYR A 77 -4.34 -7.18 17.58
N LYS A 78 -5.30 -7.94 18.11
CA LYS A 78 -6.53 -7.43 18.75
C LYS A 78 -7.35 -6.45 17.89
N GLY A 79 -7.42 -6.66 16.57
CA GLY A 79 -8.18 -5.79 15.66
C GLY A 79 -7.48 -4.48 15.28
N THR A 80 -6.29 -4.20 15.82
CA THR A 80 -5.56 -2.94 15.60
C THR A 80 -5.15 -2.69 14.14
N SER A 81 -5.21 -3.72 13.29
CA SER A 81 -4.84 -3.58 11.87
C SER A 81 -5.80 -2.68 11.08
N LEU A 82 -7.03 -2.48 11.59
CA LEU A 82 -8.06 -1.61 11.02
C LEU A 82 -7.96 -0.17 11.51
N ASP A 83 -7.11 0.11 12.50
CA ASP A 83 -6.97 1.48 13.02
C ASP A 83 -6.52 2.42 11.90
N ARG A 84 -7.34 3.44 11.66
CA ARG A 84 -7.04 4.53 10.73
C ARG A 84 -6.71 5.83 11.46
N ASP A 85 -7.39 6.06 12.59
CA ASP A 85 -7.57 7.40 13.12
C ASP A 85 -6.61 7.78 14.25
N ASN A 86 -6.05 6.78 14.93
CA ASN A 86 -5.24 6.96 16.14
C ASN A 86 -3.76 6.57 15.95
N TRP A 87 -3.21 6.76 14.75
CA TRP A 87 -1.79 6.57 14.47
C TRP A 87 -1.31 7.32 13.23
N TRP A 88 0.01 7.39 13.03
CA TRP A 88 0.62 8.06 11.88
C TRP A 88 1.34 7.05 10.98
N PRO A 89 0.86 6.80 9.74
CA PRO A 89 1.52 5.88 8.81
C PRO A 89 2.87 6.40 8.30
N ALA A 90 3.13 7.70 8.49
CA ALA A 90 4.36 8.37 8.13
C ALA A 90 4.80 7.99 6.69
N SER A 91 6.09 7.79 6.48
CA SER A 91 6.63 7.55 5.13
C SER A 91 6.30 6.19 4.50
N MET A 92 5.55 5.29 5.17
CA MET A 92 5.09 4.04 4.51
C MET A 92 4.21 4.36 3.30
N VAL A 93 3.44 5.45 3.38
CA VAL A 93 2.51 5.87 2.31
C VAL A 93 3.20 6.20 0.99
N LYS A 94 4.52 6.40 0.98
CA LYS A 94 5.29 6.68 -0.24
C LYS A 94 5.23 5.55 -1.27
N LEU A 95 4.98 4.31 -0.83
CA LEU A 95 4.76 3.19 -1.75
C LEU A 95 3.49 3.39 -2.59
N TYR A 96 2.40 3.90 -2.01
CA TYR A 96 1.19 4.21 -2.76
C TYR A 96 1.45 5.21 -3.89
N ALA A 97 2.12 6.33 -3.57
CA ALA A 97 2.42 7.37 -4.56
C ALA A 97 3.30 6.83 -5.70
N ALA A 98 4.30 5.99 -5.37
CA ALA A 98 5.15 5.36 -6.38
C ALA A 98 4.34 4.45 -7.31
N VAL A 99 3.47 3.59 -6.75
CA VAL A 99 2.62 2.70 -7.55
C VAL A 99 1.65 3.49 -8.43
N ALA A 100 0.93 4.46 -7.85
CA ALA A 100 -0.05 5.24 -8.59
C ALA A 100 0.58 6.05 -9.73
N ALA A 101 1.75 6.67 -9.49
CA ALA A 101 2.47 7.40 -10.53
C ALA A 101 2.95 6.48 -11.67
N LEU A 102 3.43 5.28 -11.35
CA LEU A 102 3.80 4.29 -12.36
C LEU A 102 2.59 3.83 -13.17
N GLU A 103 1.41 3.64 -12.55
CA GLU A 103 0.20 3.26 -13.28
C GLU A 103 -0.28 4.36 -14.23
N VAL A 104 -0.17 5.63 -13.83
CA VAL A 104 -0.47 6.78 -14.71
C VAL A 104 0.45 6.76 -15.93
N LEU A 105 1.76 6.63 -15.73
CA LEU A 105 2.72 6.60 -16.83
C LEU A 105 2.55 5.35 -17.72
N HIS A 106 2.26 4.21 -17.12
CA HIS A 106 1.99 2.97 -17.86
C HIS A 106 0.74 3.08 -18.74
N ALA A 107 -0.34 3.69 -18.23
CA ALA A 107 -1.55 3.96 -19.00
C ALA A 107 -1.25 4.84 -20.22
N GLU A 108 -0.40 5.86 -20.03
CA GLU A 108 0.10 6.74 -21.08
C GLU A 108 1.21 6.11 -21.92
N LYS A 109 1.49 4.81 -21.77
CA LYS A 109 2.49 4.01 -22.52
C LYS A 109 3.92 4.54 -22.41
N PHE A 110 4.31 5.08 -21.25
CA PHE A 110 5.68 5.42 -20.91
C PHE A 110 6.32 4.32 -20.07
N SER A 111 7.60 4.05 -20.29
CA SER A 111 8.34 3.07 -19.49
C SER A 111 9.01 3.70 -18.26
N THR A 112 9.72 2.89 -17.48
CA THR A 112 10.51 3.34 -16.33
C THR A 112 11.69 4.27 -16.71
N LYS A 113 11.98 4.44 -18.01
CA LYS A 113 13.01 5.35 -18.53
C LYS A 113 12.50 6.78 -18.76
N ALA A 114 11.19 7.01 -18.65
CA ALA A 114 10.60 8.33 -18.88
C ALA A 114 11.19 9.41 -17.96
N SER A 115 11.44 10.58 -18.56
CA SER A 115 11.86 11.81 -17.88
C SER A 115 10.66 12.73 -17.70
N ILE A 116 10.48 13.27 -16.50
CA ILE A 116 9.40 14.17 -16.13
C ILE A 116 10.03 15.52 -15.79
N THR A 117 9.67 16.55 -16.55
CA THR A 117 9.97 17.95 -16.24
C THR A 117 8.75 18.56 -15.54
N PHE A 118 8.95 19.01 -14.31
CA PHE A 118 7.96 19.76 -13.54
C PHE A 118 8.20 21.26 -13.77
N HIS A 119 7.17 21.98 -14.20
CA HIS A 119 7.25 23.39 -14.52
C HIS A 119 6.83 24.24 -13.32
N TYR A 120 7.78 24.54 -12.44
CA TYR A 120 7.54 25.37 -11.26
C TYR A 120 7.80 26.85 -11.53
N LYS A 121 7.27 27.73 -10.67
CA LYS A 121 7.47 29.19 -10.77
C LYS A 121 8.93 29.61 -10.58
N ASP A 122 9.67 28.87 -9.76
CA ASP A 122 11.07 29.07 -9.42
C ASP A 122 12.05 28.33 -10.34
N GLY A 123 11.53 27.61 -11.35
CA GLY A 123 12.32 26.95 -12.39
C GLY A 123 11.90 25.52 -12.67
N ASP A 124 12.23 25.04 -13.86
CA ASP A 124 11.96 23.68 -14.27
C ASP A 124 12.84 22.68 -13.51
N VAL A 125 12.25 21.56 -13.10
CA VAL A 125 13.00 20.44 -12.53
C VAL A 125 12.72 19.16 -13.31
N THR A 126 13.75 18.57 -13.89
CA THR A 126 13.65 17.30 -14.62
C THR A 126 14.21 16.15 -13.79
N GLN A 127 13.46 15.04 -13.70
CA GLN A 127 13.91 13.78 -13.09
C GLN A 127 13.35 12.58 -13.87
N THR A 128 14.03 11.43 -13.83
CA THR A 128 13.45 10.18 -14.34
C THR A 128 12.48 9.58 -13.32
N ILE A 129 11.45 8.88 -13.79
CA ILE A 129 10.53 8.16 -12.89
C ILE A 129 11.28 7.14 -12.02
N THR A 130 12.26 6.44 -12.59
CA THR A 130 13.13 5.51 -11.84
C THR A 130 13.80 6.21 -10.65
N LYS A 131 14.33 7.42 -10.85
CA LYS A 131 14.99 8.17 -9.78
C LYS A 131 14.00 8.62 -8.71
N LEU A 132 12.82 9.12 -9.11
CA LEU A 132 11.76 9.51 -8.16
C LEU A 132 11.32 8.33 -7.29
N VAL A 133 11.03 7.18 -7.89
CA VAL A 133 10.60 5.96 -7.17
C VAL A 133 11.69 5.50 -6.20
N ARG A 134 12.95 5.38 -6.66
CA ARG A 134 14.07 4.97 -5.79
C ARG A 134 14.28 5.94 -4.63
N GLN A 135 14.23 7.25 -4.89
CA GLN A 135 14.42 8.27 -3.84
C GLN A 135 13.26 8.29 -2.84
N ALA A 136 12.01 8.14 -3.28
CA ALA A 136 10.86 8.11 -2.39
C ALA A 136 10.84 6.85 -1.51
N ILE A 137 11.21 5.69 -2.07
CA ILE A 137 11.13 4.42 -1.34
C ILE A 137 12.37 4.17 -0.47
N THR A 138 13.58 4.26 -1.03
CA THR A 138 14.81 3.82 -0.36
C THR A 138 15.29 4.79 0.74
N PRO A 139 15.75 6.03 0.45
CA PRO A 139 16.14 6.99 1.49
C PRO A 139 14.95 7.75 2.10
N SER A 140 13.74 7.49 1.61
CA SER A 140 12.50 8.15 2.07
C SER A 140 12.48 9.66 1.79
N ASN A 141 12.90 10.09 0.59
CA ASN A 141 12.94 11.50 0.20
C ASN A 141 11.52 12.10 0.06
N ASN A 142 11.27 13.24 0.72
CA ASN A 142 9.96 13.90 0.74
C ASN A 142 9.64 14.60 -0.58
N THR A 143 10.61 15.28 -1.20
CA THR A 143 10.41 15.96 -2.50
C THR A 143 10.08 14.96 -3.60
N ALA A 144 10.73 13.79 -3.61
CA ALA A 144 10.42 12.73 -4.56
C ALA A 144 9.00 12.18 -4.35
N PHE A 145 8.58 12.01 -3.09
CA PHE A 145 7.20 11.62 -2.77
C PHE A 145 6.17 12.63 -3.29
N ASP A 146 6.35 13.92 -2.98
CA ASP A 146 5.43 14.96 -3.41
C ASP A 146 5.33 15.01 -4.95
N ARG A 147 6.46 14.88 -5.65
CA ARG A 147 6.49 14.81 -7.13
C ARG A 147 5.76 13.59 -7.69
N LEU A 148 5.85 12.43 -7.03
CA LEU A 148 5.05 11.26 -7.43
C LEU A 148 3.55 11.53 -7.26
N VAL A 149 3.16 12.23 -6.18
CA VAL A 149 1.76 12.68 -6.01
C VAL A 149 1.37 13.70 -7.08
N GLU A 150 2.24 14.64 -7.45
CA GLU A 150 1.98 15.62 -8.51
C GLU A 150 1.77 14.97 -9.90
N ILE A 151 2.51 13.91 -10.22
CA ILE A 151 2.30 13.13 -11.45
C ILE A 151 0.86 12.64 -11.53
N VAL A 152 0.33 12.13 -10.41
CA VAL A 152 -1.03 11.60 -10.31
C VAL A 152 -2.07 12.74 -10.24
N GLY A 153 -1.81 13.76 -9.44
CA GLY A 153 -2.77 14.80 -9.04
C GLY A 153 -3.58 14.41 -7.80
N PHE A 154 -3.94 15.40 -6.99
CA PHE A 154 -4.60 15.22 -5.69
C PHE A 154 -5.91 14.40 -5.76
N ASP A 155 -6.87 14.81 -6.58
CA ASP A 155 -8.16 14.13 -6.68
C ASP A 155 -8.01 12.72 -7.24
N ALA A 156 -7.20 12.60 -8.30
CA ALA A 156 -6.93 11.32 -8.93
C ALA A 156 -6.25 10.34 -7.95
N MET A 157 -5.37 10.81 -7.08
CA MET A 157 -4.73 10.00 -6.04
C MET A 157 -5.76 9.49 -5.02
N ASN A 158 -6.61 10.37 -4.49
CA ASN A 158 -7.62 9.97 -3.51
C ASN A 158 -8.69 9.06 -4.12
N GLN A 159 -9.07 9.27 -5.38
CA GLN A 159 -9.95 8.36 -6.11
C GLN A 159 -9.26 7.03 -6.47
N TRP A 160 -7.94 7.05 -6.69
CA TRP A 160 -7.17 5.83 -6.97
C TRP A 160 -7.27 4.84 -5.81
N PHE A 161 -7.20 5.30 -4.56
CA PHE A 161 -7.41 4.45 -3.38
C PHE A 161 -8.77 3.74 -3.43
N GLN A 162 -9.84 4.50 -3.70
CA GLN A 162 -11.20 3.97 -3.79
C GLN A 162 -11.33 2.90 -4.89
N ARG A 163 -10.84 3.21 -6.10
CA ARG A 163 -10.87 2.26 -7.24
C ARG A 163 -10.07 0.99 -6.99
N LYS A 164 -9.00 1.07 -6.20
CA LYS A 164 -8.18 -0.09 -5.83
C LYS A 164 -8.76 -0.92 -4.69
N GLY A 165 -9.86 -0.49 -4.07
CA GLY A 165 -10.40 -1.12 -2.86
C GLY A 165 -9.54 -0.87 -1.62
N ILE A 166 -8.59 0.08 -1.68
CA ILE A 166 -7.81 0.56 -0.55
C ILE A 166 -8.66 1.61 0.18
N LYS A 167 -9.76 1.15 0.77
CA LYS A 167 -10.72 1.99 1.51
C LYS A 167 -10.03 2.64 2.70
N ASP A 168 -10.62 3.65 3.33
CA ASP A 168 -10.07 4.21 4.58
C ASP A 168 -8.63 4.77 4.45
N THR A 169 -8.23 5.12 3.23
CA THR A 169 -6.94 5.75 2.94
C THR A 169 -7.18 7.08 2.25
N VAL A 170 -6.56 8.13 2.79
CA VAL A 170 -6.68 9.50 2.30
C VAL A 170 -5.34 10.20 2.40
N PHE A 171 -4.99 10.94 1.35
CA PHE A 171 -3.88 11.89 1.36
C PHE A 171 -4.42 13.32 1.43
N LEU A 172 -4.11 14.03 2.50
CA LEU A 172 -4.37 15.47 2.63
C LEU A 172 -3.09 16.30 2.74
N ARG A 173 -1.93 15.68 2.98
CA ARG A 173 -0.70 16.38 3.33
C ARG A 173 0.47 16.01 2.43
N SER A 174 1.08 17.04 1.84
CA SER A 174 2.40 16.93 1.20
C SER A 174 3.49 16.99 2.27
N TYR A 175 4.67 16.44 1.97
CA TYR A 175 5.77 16.33 2.94
C TYR A 175 6.82 17.43 2.79
N THR A 176 6.71 18.24 1.75
CA THR A 176 7.39 19.52 1.60
C THR A 176 6.38 20.65 1.76
N ARG A 177 6.86 21.86 2.04
CA ARG A 177 6.02 23.06 2.11
C ARG A 177 5.97 23.82 0.77
N ARG A 178 6.06 23.11 -0.37
CA ARG A 178 6.02 23.74 -1.70
C ARG A 178 4.70 24.49 -1.93
N VAL A 179 3.61 23.87 -1.49
CA VAL A 179 2.27 24.47 -1.49
C VAL A 179 1.76 24.39 -0.06
N VAL A 180 1.25 25.52 0.43
CA VAL A 180 0.68 25.65 1.76
C VAL A 180 -0.77 26.06 1.60
N ASP A 181 -1.65 25.37 2.30
CA ASP A 181 -3.05 25.75 2.41
C ASP A 181 -3.15 26.98 3.31
N GLU A 182 -3.72 28.08 2.79
CA GLU A 182 -3.76 29.38 3.47
C GLU A 182 -4.62 29.34 4.74
N THR A 183 -5.67 28.51 4.77
CA THR A 183 -6.61 28.40 5.90
C THR A 183 -5.98 27.66 7.07
N THR A 184 -5.26 26.57 6.79
CA THR A 184 -4.74 25.65 7.80
C THR A 184 -3.25 25.86 8.09
N ASN A 185 -2.54 26.59 7.23
CA ASN A 185 -1.08 26.75 7.23
C ASN A 185 -0.30 25.41 7.16
N LEU A 186 -0.97 24.36 6.67
CA LEU A 186 -0.40 23.04 6.46
C LEU A 186 0.03 22.85 5.01
N SER A 187 1.03 22.01 4.80
CA SER A 187 1.46 21.61 3.47
C SER A 187 0.36 20.78 2.78
N THR A 188 0.05 21.10 1.52
CA THR A 188 -1.04 20.44 0.79
C THR A 188 -0.57 19.87 -0.57
N PRO A 189 -1.08 18.71 -1.02
CA PRO A 189 -0.86 18.20 -2.37
C PRO A 189 -1.89 18.72 -3.39
N ARG A 190 -2.83 19.60 -2.98
CA ARG A 190 -3.96 20.05 -3.81
C ARG A 190 -3.55 20.78 -5.10
N GLU A 191 -2.32 21.31 -5.17
CA GLU A 191 -1.83 21.95 -6.40
C GLU A 191 -0.66 21.17 -6.99
N SER A 192 -0.82 20.72 -8.23
CA SER A 192 0.23 20.10 -9.04
C SER A 192 0.65 21.06 -10.14
N SER A 193 1.96 21.21 -10.35
CA SER A 193 2.45 22.02 -11.46
C SER A 193 2.05 21.40 -12.81
N ALA A 194 2.14 22.19 -13.88
CA ALA A 194 2.21 21.59 -15.21
C ALA A 194 3.45 20.69 -15.28
N LEU A 195 3.38 19.62 -16.07
CA LEU A 195 4.52 18.75 -16.29
C LEU A 195 4.59 18.26 -17.74
N THR A 196 5.80 17.96 -18.18
CA THR A 196 6.07 17.34 -19.48
C THR A 196 6.79 16.02 -19.26
N VAL A 197 6.21 14.93 -19.75
CA VAL A 197 6.83 13.59 -19.74
C VAL A 197 7.44 13.33 -21.11
N THR A 198 8.69 12.88 -21.15
CA THR A 198 9.44 12.58 -22.38
C THR A 198 10.09 11.21 -22.32
N GLU A 199 10.10 10.50 -23.45
CA GLU A 199 10.81 9.23 -23.64
C GLU A 199 11.14 9.05 -25.13
N GLY A 200 12.40 9.26 -25.51
CA GLY A 200 12.77 9.37 -26.93
C GLY A 200 12.02 10.52 -27.60
N ALA A 201 11.37 10.25 -28.73
CA ALA A 201 10.54 11.24 -29.44
C ALA A 201 9.16 11.45 -28.81
N LYS A 202 8.73 10.57 -27.90
CA LYS A 202 7.40 10.64 -27.30
C LYS A 202 7.35 11.72 -26.24
N THR A 203 6.30 12.53 -26.27
CA THR A 203 6.04 13.61 -25.31
C THR A 203 4.58 13.61 -24.87
N TRP A 204 4.33 13.81 -23.58
CA TRP A 204 3.01 14.03 -23.01
C TRP A 204 3.04 15.27 -22.13
N LYS A 205 2.24 16.28 -22.50
CA LYS A 205 2.10 17.52 -21.74
C LYS A 205 0.87 17.43 -20.86
N VAL A 206 1.06 17.74 -19.60
CA VAL A 206 0.04 17.67 -18.57
C VAL A 206 -0.13 19.07 -18.01
N PRO A 207 -1.33 19.67 -18.11
CA PRO A 207 -1.57 21.00 -17.58
C PRO A 207 -1.48 20.99 -16.05
N ALA A 208 -1.25 22.17 -15.47
CA ALA A 208 -1.35 22.35 -14.03
C ALA A 208 -2.75 21.95 -13.53
N ARG A 209 -2.83 21.41 -12.32
CA ARG A 209 -4.08 20.94 -11.72
C ARG A 209 -4.25 21.50 -10.32
N LYS A 210 -5.48 21.88 -10.01
CA LYS A 210 -5.94 22.20 -8.65
C LYS A 210 -7.00 21.19 -8.26
N GLY A 211 -6.87 20.60 -7.07
CA GLY A 211 -7.84 19.67 -6.52
C GLY A 211 -9.17 20.34 -6.27
N ASP A 212 -10.26 19.60 -6.44
CA ASP A 212 -11.62 20.07 -6.22
C ASP A 212 -11.92 20.37 -4.72
N ASP A 213 -13.06 20.97 -4.45
CA ASP A 213 -13.49 21.30 -3.08
C ASP A 213 -14.03 20.08 -2.31
N LYS A 214 -13.85 18.86 -2.83
CA LYS A 214 -14.31 17.66 -2.13
C LYS A 214 -13.60 17.53 -0.79
N VAL A 215 -14.41 17.33 0.24
CA VAL A 215 -13.94 17.10 1.59
C VAL A 215 -13.56 15.63 1.74
N TRP A 216 -12.27 15.39 1.89
CA TRP A 216 -11.75 14.10 2.30
C TRP A 216 -11.47 14.13 3.80
N HIS A 217 -11.86 13.07 4.50
CA HIS A 217 -11.79 13.03 5.95
C HIS A 217 -10.59 12.20 6.39
N CYS A 218 -9.76 12.79 7.22
CA CYS A 218 -8.60 12.15 7.83
C CYS A 218 -8.27 12.91 9.12
N PRO A 219 -8.06 12.22 10.26
CA PRO A 219 -7.75 12.90 11.50
C PRO A 219 -6.50 13.78 11.38
N ASN A 220 -6.54 14.92 12.06
CA ASN A 220 -5.45 15.92 12.07
C ASN A 220 -5.03 16.43 10.68
N GLN A 221 -5.91 16.28 9.67
CA GLN A 221 -5.67 16.67 8.27
C GLN A 221 -4.35 16.08 7.71
N GLY A 222 -3.97 14.89 8.19
CA GLY A 222 -2.75 14.19 7.79
C GLY A 222 -2.94 13.30 6.57
N ASN A 223 -2.05 12.32 6.44
CA ASN A 223 -2.29 11.14 5.59
C ASN A 223 -2.65 9.99 6.53
N CYS A 224 -3.76 9.30 6.27
CA CYS A 224 -4.23 8.17 7.07
C CYS A 224 -4.48 6.97 6.18
N THR A 225 -4.35 5.81 6.79
CA THR A 225 -4.52 4.49 6.18
C THR A 225 -4.53 3.47 7.32
N THR A 226 -4.75 2.21 6.99
CA THR A 226 -4.71 1.09 7.94
C THR A 226 -3.50 0.20 7.66
N LEU A 227 -3.09 -0.63 8.62
CA LEU A 227 -2.02 -1.61 8.36
C LEU A 227 -2.44 -2.62 7.30
N GLN A 228 -3.72 -2.98 7.24
CA GLN A 228 -4.23 -3.87 6.19
C GLN A 228 -4.05 -3.28 4.80
N ASN A 229 -4.36 -2.00 4.61
CA ASN A 229 -4.19 -1.33 3.31
C ASN A 229 -2.72 -1.21 2.91
N LEU A 230 -1.84 -0.90 3.87
CA LEU A 230 -0.40 -0.83 3.64
C LEU A 230 0.18 -2.19 3.29
N ALA A 231 -0.27 -3.25 3.95
CA ALA A 231 0.09 -4.62 3.59
C ALA A 231 -0.49 -5.03 2.23
N GLU A 232 -1.71 -4.60 1.90
CA GLU A 232 -2.37 -4.92 0.63
C GLU A 232 -1.62 -4.34 -0.57
N ILE A 233 -1.16 -3.09 -0.51
CA ILE A 233 -0.34 -2.55 -1.61
C ILE A 233 0.99 -3.28 -1.74
N LEU A 234 1.62 -3.64 -0.62
CA LEU A 234 2.87 -4.41 -0.63
C LEU A 234 2.63 -5.82 -1.21
N ARG A 235 1.50 -6.46 -0.88
CA ARG A 235 1.07 -7.74 -1.45
C ARG A 235 0.93 -7.65 -2.97
N ARG A 236 0.28 -6.60 -3.49
CA ARG A 236 0.12 -6.43 -4.94
C ARG A 236 1.42 -6.17 -5.69
N VAL A 237 2.45 -5.66 -5.01
CA VAL A 237 3.81 -5.49 -5.55
C VAL A 237 4.61 -6.78 -5.45
N MET A 238 4.59 -7.46 -4.31
CA MET A 238 5.47 -8.61 -4.05
C MET A 238 4.89 -9.91 -4.61
N MET A 239 3.58 -10.07 -4.60
CA MET A 239 2.86 -11.26 -5.08
C MET A 239 2.22 -11.03 -6.45
N HIS A 240 2.72 -10.06 -7.23
CA HIS A 240 2.06 -9.57 -8.44
C HIS A 240 1.71 -10.67 -9.44
N GLU A 241 2.63 -11.60 -9.70
CA GLU A 241 2.43 -12.69 -10.64
C GLU A 241 1.66 -13.87 -10.01
N GLN A 242 1.59 -13.94 -8.69
CA GLN A 242 0.96 -15.03 -7.93
C GLN A 242 -0.51 -14.75 -7.60
N ILE A 243 -0.94 -13.50 -7.64
CA ILE A 243 -2.33 -13.12 -7.33
C ILE A 243 -3.22 -13.09 -8.59
N PRO A 244 -4.55 -13.25 -8.44
CA PRO A 244 -5.50 -13.15 -9.55
C PRO A 244 -5.37 -11.84 -10.33
N GLU A 245 -5.56 -11.87 -11.64
CA GLU A 245 -5.36 -10.73 -12.53
C GLU A 245 -6.18 -9.49 -12.14
N ASN A 246 -7.42 -9.69 -11.67
CA ASN A 246 -8.28 -8.61 -11.20
C ASN A 246 -7.77 -7.93 -9.91
N GLN A 247 -6.86 -8.55 -9.18
CA GLN A 247 -6.20 -7.98 -8.00
C GLN A 247 -4.84 -7.34 -8.33
N ARG A 248 -4.30 -7.57 -9.53
CA ARG A 248 -2.99 -7.05 -9.94
C ARG A 248 -3.00 -5.54 -10.13
N LEU A 249 -1.83 -4.94 -9.94
CA LEU A 249 -1.56 -3.58 -10.39
C LEU A 249 -1.61 -3.53 -11.93
N LYS A 250 -1.98 -2.40 -12.50
CA LYS A 250 -1.93 -2.17 -13.95
C LYS A 250 -0.53 -1.72 -14.34
N LEU A 251 0.44 -2.59 -14.11
CA LEU A 251 1.86 -2.36 -14.28
C LEU A 251 2.50 -3.50 -15.07
N GLY A 252 3.54 -3.18 -15.85
CA GLY A 252 4.38 -4.16 -16.50
C GLY A 252 5.45 -4.73 -15.56
N ARG A 253 6.19 -5.72 -16.08
CA ARG A 253 7.29 -6.38 -15.36
C ARG A 253 8.37 -5.39 -14.90
N THR A 254 8.73 -4.43 -15.74
CA THR A 254 9.80 -3.47 -15.45
C THR A 254 9.47 -2.53 -14.30
N GLU A 255 8.21 -2.13 -14.17
CA GLU A 255 7.71 -1.27 -13.09
C GLU A 255 7.65 -2.05 -11.76
N ILE A 256 7.21 -3.31 -11.81
CA ILE A 256 7.22 -4.20 -10.65
C ILE A 256 8.65 -4.48 -10.17
N GLU A 257 9.59 -4.76 -11.07
CA GLU A 257 11.01 -4.94 -10.74
C GLU A 257 11.63 -3.65 -10.16
N LEU A 258 11.26 -2.47 -10.68
CA LEU A 258 11.68 -1.19 -10.12
C LEU A 258 11.22 -1.04 -8.66
N LEU A 259 9.94 -1.28 -8.39
CA LEU A 259 9.37 -1.19 -7.03
C LEU A 259 10.04 -2.18 -6.07
N ARG A 260 10.15 -3.46 -6.46
CA ARG A 260 10.81 -4.51 -5.67
C ARG A 260 12.28 -4.15 -5.38
N SER A 261 13.02 -3.68 -6.38
CA SER A 261 14.42 -3.27 -6.19
C SER A 261 14.59 -2.04 -5.28
N ALA A 262 13.62 -1.12 -5.27
CA ALA A 262 13.64 0.02 -4.35
C ALA A 262 13.31 -0.40 -2.91
N LEU A 263 12.39 -1.34 -2.74
CA LEU A 263 12.03 -1.94 -1.44
C LEU A 263 13.19 -2.74 -0.82
N SER A 264 14.02 -3.41 -1.61
CA SER A 264 15.23 -4.12 -1.14
C SER A 264 16.51 -3.29 -1.11
N GLY A 265 16.46 -2.02 -1.53
CA GLY A 265 17.65 -1.16 -1.58
C GLY A 265 18.35 -1.00 -0.23
N LYS A 266 19.68 -0.80 -0.24
CA LYS A 266 20.46 -0.54 0.99
C LYS A 266 19.97 0.75 1.68
N ARG A 267 19.76 0.67 3.00
CA ARG A 267 19.32 1.79 3.85
C ARG A 267 20.30 1.98 5.00
N THR A 268 20.44 3.21 5.48
CA THR A 268 21.25 3.55 6.66
C THR A 268 20.42 3.75 7.93
N ARG A 269 19.08 3.72 7.81
CA ARG A 269 18.13 3.97 8.91
C ARG A 269 16.80 3.24 8.67
N GLY A 270 16.00 3.08 9.72
CA GLY A 270 14.68 2.46 9.64
C GLY A 270 14.74 0.96 9.37
N LEU A 271 15.74 0.29 9.96
CA LEU A 271 15.94 -1.15 9.82
C LEU A 271 15.57 -1.94 11.09
N GLY A 272 15.04 -1.29 12.14
CA GLY A 272 14.72 -1.92 13.42
C GLY A 272 13.86 -3.18 13.25
N VAL A 273 12.69 -3.07 12.61
CA VAL A 273 11.81 -4.22 12.32
C VAL A 273 12.51 -5.28 11.46
N VAL A 274 13.25 -4.90 10.42
CA VAL A 274 13.98 -5.84 9.56
C VAL A 274 15.07 -6.59 10.34
N ASN A 275 15.81 -5.90 11.21
CA ASN A 275 16.86 -6.48 12.03
C ASN A 275 16.26 -7.40 13.10
N GLY A 276 15.17 -6.99 13.74
CA GLY A 276 14.41 -7.83 14.67
C GLY A 276 13.94 -9.10 14.00
N LEU A 277 13.25 -9.01 12.85
CA LEU A 277 12.82 -10.18 12.07
C LEU A 277 13.99 -11.09 11.73
N LYS A 278 15.12 -10.57 11.26
CA LYS A 278 16.30 -11.41 10.97
C LYS A 278 16.80 -12.16 12.20
N ALA A 279 16.91 -11.48 13.34
CA ALA A 279 17.30 -12.13 14.60
C ALA A 279 16.29 -13.18 15.04
N GLY A 280 15.00 -12.96 14.80
CA GLY A 280 13.94 -13.92 15.12
C GLY A 280 13.93 -15.16 14.23
N PHE A 281 14.42 -15.05 13.00
CA PHE A 281 14.49 -16.16 12.04
C PHE A 281 15.78 -16.99 12.14
N GLU A 282 16.75 -16.62 12.97
CA GLU A 282 18.01 -17.39 13.11
C GLU A 282 17.74 -18.88 13.43
N PRO A 283 18.48 -19.83 12.82
CA PRO A 283 19.64 -19.62 11.92
C PRO A 283 19.29 -19.37 10.45
N HIS A 284 18.01 -19.27 10.09
CA HIS A 284 17.59 -19.10 8.69
C HIS A 284 17.89 -17.72 8.12
N VAL A 285 18.23 -17.68 6.84
CA VAL A 285 18.56 -16.42 6.15
C VAL A 285 17.36 -15.92 5.36
N ILE A 286 16.74 -14.85 5.85
CA ILE A 286 15.60 -14.22 5.19
C ILE A 286 15.98 -13.09 4.24
N LYS A 287 15.21 -12.96 3.14
CA LYS A 287 15.17 -11.77 2.29
C LYS A 287 14.05 -10.85 2.76
N CYS A 288 14.34 -9.56 2.90
CA CYS A 288 13.38 -8.55 3.33
C CYS A 288 13.24 -7.45 2.28
N PHE A 289 12.01 -7.02 2.04
CA PHE A 289 11.65 -5.89 1.19
C PHE A 289 10.74 -4.96 1.99
N ASN A 290 11.20 -3.75 2.31
CA ASN A 290 10.50 -2.93 3.27
C ASN A 290 10.43 -1.43 2.92
N LYS A 291 9.48 -0.75 3.56
CA LYS A 291 9.39 0.71 3.54
C LYS A 291 9.01 1.20 4.94
N PRO A 292 9.98 1.70 5.72
CA PRO A 292 9.71 2.19 7.06
C PRO A 292 9.12 3.60 7.03
N GLY A 293 8.43 3.96 8.12
CA GLY A 293 7.87 5.26 8.42
C GLY A 293 8.29 5.73 9.82
N TYR A 294 8.56 7.03 9.97
CA TYR A 294 8.72 7.64 11.29
C TYR A 294 8.16 9.06 11.27
N ALA A 295 7.21 9.37 12.15
CA ALA A 295 6.69 10.71 12.35
C ALA A 295 6.00 10.79 13.73
N TYR A 296 6.13 11.92 14.43
CA TYR A 296 5.41 12.15 15.70
C TYR A 296 5.54 10.99 16.70
N GLN A 297 6.78 10.50 16.90
CA GLN A 297 7.11 9.35 17.76
C GLN A 297 6.48 8.00 17.35
N TRP A 298 5.69 7.96 16.29
CA TRP A 298 5.29 6.71 15.64
C TRP A 298 6.42 6.20 14.77
N PHE A 299 6.82 4.96 15.01
CA PHE A 299 7.58 4.16 14.06
C PHE A 299 6.68 3.10 13.46
N SER A 300 6.84 2.86 12.17
CA SER A 300 6.07 1.88 11.43
C SER A 300 6.89 1.26 10.31
N ASP A 301 6.57 0.02 9.94
CA ASP A 301 7.16 -0.63 8.78
C ASP A 301 6.18 -1.66 8.19
N HIS A 302 6.34 -1.95 6.92
CA HIS A 302 5.76 -3.13 6.29
C HIS A 302 6.86 -3.86 5.52
N VAL A 303 7.04 -5.13 5.86
CA VAL A 303 8.13 -5.96 5.40
C VAL A 303 7.54 -7.17 4.72
N PHE A 304 7.90 -7.39 3.46
CA PHE A 304 7.76 -8.70 2.85
C PHE A 304 8.99 -9.52 3.21
N VAL A 305 8.75 -10.70 3.78
CA VAL A 305 9.76 -11.64 4.25
C VAL A 305 9.68 -12.89 3.37
N SER A 306 10.83 -13.37 2.91
CA SER A 306 10.95 -14.65 2.21
C SER A 306 12.07 -15.46 2.84
N CYS A 307 11.74 -16.67 3.29
CA CYS A 307 12.65 -17.63 3.90
C CYS A 307 12.64 -18.91 3.06
N GLN A 308 13.65 -19.11 2.22
CA GLN A 308 13.64 -20.24 1.26
C GLN A 308 14.04 -21.56 1.91
N ASP A 309 14.77 -21.50 3.03
CA ASP A 309 15.33 -22.61 3.79
C ASP A 309 14.57 -22.94 5.07
N CYS A 310 13.55 -22.14 5.43
CA CYS A 310 12.61 -22.50 6.50
C CYS A 310 11.94 -23.85 6.19
N GLU A 311 11.31 -24.50 7.16
CA GLU A 311 10.49 -25.72 6.96
C GLU A 311 9.00 -25.39 6.73
N GLY A 312 8.17 -26.37 6.38
CA GLY A 312 6.72 -26.20 6.22
C GLY A 312 6.22 -25.53 4.92
N PRO A 313 4.90 -25.38 4.76
CA PRO A 313 4.27 -24.93 3.51
C PRO A 313 4.23 -23.39 3.34
N VAL A 314 4.56 -22.63 4.38
CA VAL A 314 4.64 -21.17 4.37
C VAL A 314 6.11 -20.75 4.35
N LYS A 315 6.51 -20.01 3.31
CA LYS A 315 7.88 -19.50 3.13
C LYS A 315 7.93 -17.98 2.99
N GLU A 316 6.77 -17.35 2.89
CA GLU A 316 6.63 -15.95 2.55
C GLU A 316 5.58 -15.32 3.45
N TRP A 317 5.86 -14.10 3.90
CA TRP A 317 4.99 -13.33 4.78
C TRP A 317 5.01 -11.85 4.42
N ILE A 318 3.94 -11.15 4.77
CA ILE A 318 3.97 -9.70 4.98
C ILE A 318 3.77 -9.45 6.47
N VAL A 319 4.64 -8.63 7.04
CA VAL A 319 4.56 -8.16 8.44
C VAL A 319 4.46 -6.64 8.40
N ALA A 320 3.31 -6.10 8.79
CA ALA A 320 3.10 -4.67 8.94
C ALA A 320 2.93 -4.34 10.43
N MET A 321 3.69 -3.37 10.93
CA MET A 321 3.73 -3.02 12.35
C MET A 321 3.75 -1.51 12.54
N ALA A 322 3.19 -1.05 13.65
CA ALA A 322 3.28 0.34 14.10
C ALA A 322 3.30 0.42 15.62
N GLY A 323 3.99 1.42 16.17
CA GLY A 323 4.03 1.69 17.60
C GLY A 323 4.48 3.12 17.88
N HIS A 324 4.08 3.66 19.03
CA HIS A 324 4.40 5.01 19.48
C HIS A 324 5.37 4.94 20.66
N GLY A 325 6.51 5.63 20.55
CA GLY A 325 7.55 5.60 21.59
C GLY A 325 8.97 5.80 21.06
N GLY A 326 9.12 6.13 19.78
CA GLY A 326 10.43 6.33 19.16
C GLY A 326 10.74 5.27 18.10
N ARG A 327 12.00 5.25 17.64
CA ARG A 327 12.42 4.44 16.47
C ARG A 327 12.55 2.96 16.78
N ASP A 328 12.83 2.62 18.03
CA ASP A 328 13.20 1.26 18.44
C ASP A 328 12.02 0.55 19.12
N VAL A 329 10.85 1.20 19.18
CA VAL A 329 9.63 0.71 19.85
C VAL A 329 9.12 -0.62 19.32
N LEU A 330 9.53 -1.02 18.10
CA LEU A 330 9.11 -2.25 17.45
C LEU A 330 10.17 -3.34 17.42
N ASP A 331 11.39 -3.09 17.89
CA ASP A 331 12.54 -3.97 17.65
C ASP A 331 12.35 -5.36 18.31
N GLU A 332 12.01 -5.39 19.60
CA GLU A 332 11.77 -6.64 20.31
C GLU A 332 10.51 -7.36 19.79
N GLY A 333 9.43 -6.60 19.54
CA GLY A 333 8.20 -7.17 18.97
C GLY A 333 8.44 -7.81 17.60
N ALA A 334 9.29 -7.21 16.76
CA ALA A 334 9.63 -7.75 15.45
C ALA A 334 10.47 -9.03 15.55
N LYS A 335 11.38 -9.11 16.52
CA LYS A 335 12.14 -10.33 16.82
C LYS A 335 11.23 -11.47 17.25
N ILE A 336 10.33 -11.22 18.18
CA ILE A 336 9.40 -12.24 18.69
C ILE A 336 8.41 -12.69 17.61
N ILE A 337 7.91 -11.76 16.79
CA ILE A 337 7.14 -12.11 15.59
C ILE A 337 7.97 -13.01 14.67
N GLY A 338 9.24 -12.68 14.41
CA GLY A 338 10.12 -13.52 13.61
C GLY A 338 10.19 -14.97 14.12
N GLN A 339 10.33 -15.15 15.43
CA GLN A 339 10.35 -16.47 16.09
C GLN A 339 9.02 -17.21 15.91
N ILE A 340 7.88 -16.52 16.05
CA ILE A 340 6.54 -17.08 15.83
C ILE A 340 6.33 -17.50 14.37
N LEU A 341 6.86 -16.73 13.41
CA LEU A 341 6.72 -17.05 11.99
C LEU A 341 7.53 -18.29 11.62
N VAL A 342 8.79 -18.37 12.06
CA VAL A 342 9.70 -19.47 11.71
C VAL A 342 9.34 -20.79 12.39
N SER A 343 8.74 -20.73 13.59
CA SER A 343 8.22 -21.93 14.27
C SER A 343 6.98 -22.51 13.59
N GLY A 344 6.34 -21.77 12.69
CA GLY A 344 5.08 -22.17 12.07
C GLY A 344 3.86 -22.04 12.99
N SER A 345 3.99 -21.44 14.18
CA SER A 345 2.93 -21.44 15.20
C SER A 345 1.64 -20.72 14.80
N LEU A 346 1.69 -19.82 13.81
CA LEU A 346 0.47 -19.22 13.23
C LEU A 346 -0.35 -20.21 12.41
N MET A 347 0.24 -21.32 11.98
CA MET A 347 -0.39 -22.34 11.15
C MET A 347 -0.82 -23.57 11.95
N ASP A 348 -0.49 -23.65 13.23
CA ASP A 348 -0.84 -24.79 14.09
C ASP A 348 -2.32 -24.74 14.50
N GLU A 349 -3.14 -25.61 13.90
CA GLU A 349 -4.58 -25.73 14.17
C GLU A 349 -4.93 -26.10 15.63
N ARG A 350 -3.94 -26.55 16.42
CA ARG A 350 -4.12 -26.88 17.85
C ARG A 350 -4.46 -25.66 18.73
N GLY A 351 -4.32 -24.43 18.22
CA GLY A 351 -4.77 -23.21 18.90
C GLY A 351 -6.26 -22.86 18.70
N SER A 352 -6.96 -23.52 17.77
CA SER A 352 -8.34 -23.16 17.39
C SER A 352 -9.45 -24.00 18.07
N SER A 353 -9.11 -25.00 18.88
CA SER A 353 -10.08 -25.93 19.50
C SER A 353 -10.39 -25.60 20.97
N GLY A 354 -10.53 -24.32 21.30
CA GLY A 354 -10.96 -23.83 22.61
C GLY A 354 -12.46 -23.51 22.66
N GLY A 355 -13.32 -24.44 22.26
CA GLY A 355 -14.77 -24.22 22.28
C GLY A 355 -15.58 -25.50 22.06
N GLY A 356 -16.17 -26.02 23.14
CA GLY A 356 -17.32 -26.93 23.06
C GLY A 356 -17.01 -28.43 23.05
N ARG A 357 -16.59 -28.98 24.20
CA ARG A 357 -17.06 -30.32 24.59
C ARG A 357 -17.82 -30.21 25.89
N THR A 358 -19.11 -29.91 25.78
CA THR A 358 -20.08 -30.24 26.82
C THR A 358 -20.15 -31.77 26.90
N ALA A 359 -19.68 -32.28 28.03
CA ALA A 359 -19.90 -33.66 28.42
C ALA A 359 -21.39 -33.85 28.70
N THR A 360 -22.09 -34.60 27.84
CA THR A 360 -23.34 -35.24 28.22
C THR A 360 -23.00 -36.59 28.83
N GLY A 361 -23.03 -36.63 30.16
CA GLY A 361 -23.10 -37.88 30.92
C GLY A 361 -24.44 -38.55 30.64
N GLY A 362 -24.40 -39.71 30.01
CA GLY A 362 -25.51 -40.65 29.98
C GLY A 362 -25.41 -41.57 31.20
N GLN A 363 -26.23 -41.31 32.21
CA GLN A 363 -26.67 -42.34 33.14
C GLN A 363 -27.77 -43.17 32.47
N GLY A 364 -27.62 -44.48 32.47
CA GLY A 364 -28.65 -45.44 32.11
C GLY A 364 -28.61 -46.61 33.08
N GLN A 365 -29.47 -46.53 34.11
CA GLN A 365 -30.23 -47.65 34.66
C GLN A 365 -31.67 -47.18 34.83
#